data_AF-A0A0D7ELC0-F1
#
_entry.id   AF-A0A0D7ELC0-F1
#
_cell.length_a   1.000
_cell.length_b   1.000
_cell.length_c   1.000
_cell.angle_alpha   90.00
_cell.angle_beta   90.00
_cell.angle_gamma   90.00
#
_symmetry.space_group_name_H-M   'P 1'
#
loop_
_entity.id
_entity.type
_entity.pdbx_description
1 polymer ?
#
loop_
_entity_poly.entity_id
_entity_poly.type
_entity_poly.pdbx_seq_one_letter_code
_entity_poly.pdbx_strand_id
1 'polypeptide(L)'
;MTTSSGLRTVKRRIFSAKGGRFNHLDAVLALIAGGMSVKAACRSKPHFPTAAQFNCRLRTDPALRARFEAVCARAGQGRPNLGALDHADEILKLIEGGMSARRACASDSRFPSRGSFVAALRYNPDLELRYDLALARRERPHAKALAAFDEIERRIIAGGAILQILNSDRTRFPDYTAFAKFLKTHPEFDARYRAAGRTRQAGPNALRQGPAYSANELRRAATALMLSNARGEVHTSRLAPGGIHTQSLLRARFRNPELLVAVESAVVARRTRLHLVNGRPKIDPANVRLVAPSTMTVRGLMLAGERHAAALSQNDLWRRAVAVLPRALDRDARDDIASAIVLAILEGAIDISMIASEAQRLLTIHNRERFDPNRKSLDAPIGADSAFSLADVLSNNWD
;
A
#
# COMPACT_ATOMS: atom_id res chain seq x y z
N MET A 1 -25.63 -31.48 -0.06
CA MET A 1 -24.95 -31.39 1.24
C MET A 1 -24.17 -30.08 1.29
N THR A 2 -24.76 -29.04 1.86
CA THR A 2 -24.19 -27.69 1.97
C THR A 2 -23.79 -27.45 3.42
N THR A 3 -22.49 -27.38 3.67
CA THR A 3 -21.92 -27.08 4.99
C THR A 3 -21.87 -25.57 5.20
N SER A 4 -22.84 -25.05 5.96
CA SER A 4 -22.85 -23.67 6.43
C SER A 4 -21.83 -23.51 7.56
N SER A 5 -20.75 -22.77 7.32
CA SER A 5 -19.76 -22.39 8.33
C SER A 5 -20.31 -21.28 9.22
N GLY A 6 -20.91 -21.65 10.34
CA GLY A 6 -21.34 -20.72 11.38
C GLY A 6 -20.14 -20.10 12.10
N LEU A 7 -19.84 -18.83 11.79
CA LEU A 7 -18.94 -18.00 12.57
C LEU A 7 -19.53 -17.81 13.98
N ARG A 8 -19.02 -18.56 14.95
CA ARG A 8 -19.29 -18.35 16.38
C ARG A 8 -18.69 -17.00 16.80
N THR A 9 -19.52 -15.98 16.90
CA THR A 9 -19.21 -14.76 17.64
C THR A 9 -18.95 -15.12 19.10
N VAL A 10 -17.68 -15.06 19.51
CA VAL A 10 -17.29 -15.19 20.92
C VAL A 10 -17.85 -13.98 21.65
N LYS A 11 -19.02 -14.12 22.27
CA LYS A 11 -19.56 -13.14 23.22
C LYS A 11 -18.51 -12.92 24.31
N ARG A 12 -17.77 -11.80 24.23
CA ARG A 12 -16.94 -11.32 25.34
C ARG A 12 -17.87 -11.17 26.54
N ARG A 13 -17.74 -12.04 27.54
CA ARG A 13 -18.45 -11.87 28.82
C ARG A 13 -17.96 -10.55 29.41
N ILE A 14 -18.80 -9.52 29.30
CA ILE A 14 -18.62 -8.28 30.03
C ILE A 14 -18.81 -8.67 31.49
N PHE A 15 -17.71 -8.82 32.22
CA PHE A 15 -17.76 -9.05 33.66
C PHE A 15 -18.40 -7.81 34.28
N SER A 16 -19.62 -7.96 34.79
CA SER A 16 -20.36 -6.82 35.35
C SER A 16 -19.57 -6.21 36.51
N ALA A 17 -19.59 -4.88 36.60
CA ALA A 17 -18.91 -4.13 37.64
C ALA A 17 -19.48 -4.37 39.06
N LYS A 18 -20.60 -5.11 39.18
CA LYS A 18 -21.37 -5.30 40.43
C LYS A 18 -21.08 -6.62 41.16
N GLY A 19 -19.93 -7.24 40.95
CA GLY A 19 -19.53 -8.41 41.72
C GLY A 19 -18.92 -8.01 43.07
N GLY A 20 -19.50 -8.43 44.20
CA GLY A 20 -18.98 -8.13 45.56
C GLY A 20 -17.52 -8.55 45.82
N ARG A 21 -16.93 -9.37 44.93
CA ARG A 21 -15.50 -9.73 44.96
C ARG A 21 -14.57 -8.53 44.78
N PHE A 22 -15.02 -7.44 44.15
CA PHE A 22 -14.21 -6.23 43.97
C PHE A 22 -14.18 -5.32 45.21
N ASN A 23 -15.00 -5.58 46.23
CA ASN A 23 -14.92 -4.87 47.51
C ASN A 23 -13.62 -5.17 48.27
N HIS A 24 -12.86 -6.17 47.82
CA HIS A 24 -11.62 -6.61 48.44
C HIS A 24 -10.35 -6.23 47.66
N LEU A 25 -10.46 -5.31 46.68
CA LEU A 25 -9.32 -4.85 45.88
C LEU A 25 -8.19 -4.28 46.76
N ASP A 26 -8.55 -3.53 47.80
CA ASP A 26 -7.58 -2.90 48.71
C ASP A 26 -6.77 -3.93 49.49
N ALA A 27 -7.43 -5.01 49.92
CA ALA A 27 -6.75 -6.11 50.59
C ALA A 27 -5.80 -6.87 49.64
N VAL A 28 -6.19 -7.05 48.37
CA VAL A 28 -5.30 -7.62 47.34
C VAL A 28 -4.08 -6.72 47.11
N LEU A 29 -4.29 -5.40 46.99
CA LEU A 29 -3.21 -4.43 46.86
C LEU A 29 -2.28 -4.42 48.07
N ALA A 30 -2.80 -4.55 49.29
CA ALA A 30 -1.98 -4.63 50.50
C ALA A 30 -1.07 -5.87 50.51
N LEU A 31 -1.58 -7.04 50.08
CA LEU A 31 -0.76 -8.24 49.94
C LEU A 31 0.33 -8.10 48.87
N ILE A 32 0.02 -7.42 47.77
CA ILE A 32 0.99 -7.11 46.71
C ILE A 32 2.04 -6.12 47.23
N ALA A 33 1.65 -5.13 48.03
CA ALA A 33 2.54 -4.21 48.71
C ALA A 33 3.53 -4.94 49.63
N GLY A 34 3.05 -6.00 50.29
CA GLY A 34 3.87 -6.93 51.10
C GLY A 34 4.75 -7.89 50.29
N GLY A 35 4.84 -7.73 48.97
CA GLY A 35 5.73 -8.51 48.10
C GLY A 35 5.12 -9.78 47.50
N MET A 36 3.82 -10.06 47.71
CA MET A 36 3.16 -11.19 47.03
C MET A 36 2.93 -10.88 45.55
N SER A 37 3.16 -11.89 44.68
CA SER A 37 2.73 -11.76 43.28
C SER A 37 1.20 -11.62 43.17
N VAL A 38 0.72 -10.91 42.15
CA VAL A 38 -0.72 -10.72 41.88
C VAL A 38 -1.49 -12.05 41.88
N LYS A 39 -0.93 -13.10 41.27
CA LYS A 39 -1.57 -14.43 41.18
C LYS A 39 -1.69 -15.09 42.56
N ALA A 40 -0.68 -14.93 43.41
CA ALA A 40 -0.69 -15.46 44.78
C ALA A 40 -1.66 -14.64 45.66
N ALA A 41 -1.60 -13.31 45.58
CA ALA A 41 -2.50 -12.41 46.30
C ALA A 41 -3.97 -12.72 45.98
N CYS A 42 -4.35 -12.79 44.70
CA CYS A 42 -5.71 -13.15 44.27
C CYS A 42 -6.17 -14.55 44.68
N ARG A 43 -5.26 -15.49 44.95
CA ARG A 43 -5.58 -16.86 45.40
C ARG A 43 -5.61 -17.01 46.92
N SER A 44 -5.10 -16.02 47.66
CA SER A 44 -4.96 -16.10 49.12
C SER A 44 -6.29 -16.27 49.85
N LYS A 45 -7.39 -15.71 49.31
CA LYS A 45 -8.73 -15.82 49.91
C LYS A 45 -9.79 -16.20 48.87
N PRO A 46 -10.78 -17.05 49.21
CA PRO A 46 -11.80 -17.52 48.25
C PRO A 46 -12.70 -16.40 47.67
N HIS A 47 -12.88 -15.32 48.41
CA HIS A 47 -13.73 -14.19 48.03
C HIS A 47 -13.00 -13.12 47.20
N PHE A 48 -11.69 -13.25 47.00
CA PHE A 48 -10.93 -12.32 46.17
C PHE A 48 -11.25 -12.49 44.67
N PRO A 49 -11.04 -11.44 43.86
CA PRO A 49 -11.17 -11.58 42.42
C PRO A 49 -10.11 -12.54 41.90
N THR A 50 -10.47 -13.31 40.86
CA THR A 50 -9.45 -14.11 40.15
C THR A 50 -8.44 -13.18 39.48
N ALA A 51 -7.20 -13.65 39.25
CA ALA A 51 -6.16 -12.85 38.61
C ALA A 51 -6.60 -12.31 37.22
N ALA A 52 -7.41 -13.07 36.47
CA ALA A 52 -7.97 -12.61 35.21
C ALA A 52 -8.97 -11.45 35.38
N GLN A 53 -9.83 -11.52 36.40
CA GLN A 53 -10.78 -10.45 36.73
C GLN A 53 -10.05 -9.19 37.22
N PHE A 54 -9.05 -9.33 38.07
CA PHE A 54 -8.22 -8.22 38.54
C PHE A 54 -7.49 -7.53 37.38
N ASN A 55 -6.84 -8.29 36.49
CA ASN A 55 -6.16 -7.75 35.31
C ASN A 55 -7.13 -7.10 34.31
N CYS A 56 -8.33 -7.65 34.12
CA CYS A 56 -9.37 -7.04 33.30
C CYS A 56 -9.79 -5.69 33.89
N ARG A 57 -9.94 -5.62 35.22
CA ARG A 57 -10.31 -4.39 35.92
C ARG A 57 -9.20 -3.34 35.86
N LEU A 58 -7.94 -3.71 36.05
CA LEU A 58 -6.78 -2.82 35.89
C LEU A 58 -6.74 -2.13 34.51
N ARG A 59 -7.21 -2.78 33.45
CA ARG A 59 -7.26 -2.19 32.10
C ARG A 59 -8.40 -1.20 31.91
N THR A 60 -9.47 -1.34 32.67
CA THR A 60 -10.73 -0.58 32.50
C THR A 60 -10.90 0.51 33.55
N ASP A 61 -10.18 0.42 34.67
CA ASP A 61 -10.30 1.30 35.82
C ASP A 61 -8.95 2.03 36.06
N PRO A 62 -8.81 3.27 35.56
CA PRO A 62 -7.56 4.02 35.64
C PRO A 62 -7.16 4.35 37.08
N ALA A 63 -8.14 4.53 37.98
CA ALA A 63 -7.87 4.80 39.39
C ALA A 63 -7.25 3.56 40.08
N LEU A 64 -7.78 2.37 39.84
CA LEU A 64 -7.19 1.12 40.33
C LEU A 64 -5.78 0.92 39.77
N ARG A 65 -5.55 1.25 38.50
CA ARG A 65 -4.23 1.16 37.87
C ARG A 65 -3.20 2.05 38.56
N ALA A 66 -3.52 3.33 38.78
CA ALA A 66 -2.62 4.25 39.47
C ALA A 66 -2.26 3.77 40.89
N ARG A 67 -3.25 3.23 41.63
CA ARG A 67 -3.03 2.65 42.97
C ARG A 67 -2.13 1.40 42.91
N PHE A 68 -2.36 0.54 41.92
CA PHE A 68 -1.53 -0.64 41.71
C PHE A 68 -0.08 -0.28 41.35
N GLU A 69 0.14 0.70 40.47
CA GLU A 69 1.47 1.20 40.11
C GLU A 69 2.20 1.79 41.33
N ALA A 70 1.52 2.59 42.15
CA ALA A 70 2.06 3.13 43.40
C ALA A 70 2.48 2.02 44.39
N VAL A 71 1.68 0.95 44.47
CA VAL A 71 1.97 -0.22 45.30
C VAL A 71 3.15 -1.02 44.74
N CYS A 72 3.18 -1.29 43.43
CA CYS A 72 4.27 -2.03 42.79
C CYS A 72 5.61 -1.31 42.88
N ALA A 73 5.61 0.03 42.84
CA ALA A 73 6.80 0.83 43.09
C ALA A 73 7.35 0.61 44.50
N ARG A 74 6.48 0.53 45.53
CA ARG A 74 6.88 0.28 46.93
C ARG A 74 7.27 -1.18 47.19
N ALA A 75 6.60 -2.13 46.56
CA ALA A 75 6.81 -3.56 46.76
C ALA A 75 8.11 -4.10 46.13
N GLY A 76 8.90 -3.26 45.44
CA GLY A 76 10.06 -3.70 44.66
C GLY A 76 9.73 -4.59 43.46
N GLN A 77 8.46 -4.99 43.29
CA GLN A 77 7.95 -5.83 42.19
C GLN A 77 7.88 -5.08 40.84
N GLY A 78 8.22 -3.81 40.82
CA GLY A 78 8.27 -2.95 39.64
C GLY A 78 9.66 -2.49 39.23
N ARG A 79 10.76 -3.03 39.79
CA ARG A 79 12.05 -2.78 39.14
C ARG A 79 12.05 -3.59 37.85
N PRO A 80 12.10 -2.97 36.66
CA PRO A 80 12.44 -3.70 35.46
C PRO A 80 13.68 -4.53 35.79
N ASN A 81 13.74 -5.76 35.29
CA ASN A 81 14.96 -6.53 35.41
C ASN A 81 16.05 -5.63 34.80
N LEU A 82 16.90 -4.99 35.62
CA LEU A 82 17.71 -3.86 35.17
C LEU A 82 18.64 -4.31 34.06
N GLY A 83 19.11 -5.57 34.14
CA GLY A 83 19.85 -6.23 33.07
C GLY A 83 19.09 -6.32 31.74
N ALA A 84 17.76 -6.28 31.73
CA ALA A 84 16.99 -6.21 30.49
C ALA A 84 17.04 -4.83 29.83
N LEU A 85 17.18 -3.76 30.61
CA LEU A 85 17.42 -2.42 30.09
C LEU A 85 18.88 -2.27 29.64
N ASP A 86 19.83 -2.79 30.42
CA ASP A 86 21.26 -2.72 30.11
C ASP A 86 21.59 -3.40 28.77
N HIS A 87 20.92 -4.50 28.45
CA HIS A 87 21.11 -5.24 27.19
C HIS A 87 20.10 -4.90 26.10
N ALA A 88 19.20 -3.93 26.33
CA ALA A 88 18.11 -3.65 25.40
C ALA A 88 18.62 -3.17 24.04
N ASP A 89 19.64 -2.31 24.04
CA ASP A 89 20.23 -1.72 22.84
C ASP A 89 20.89 -2.78 21.95
N GLU A 90 21.58 -3.75 22.55
CA GLU A 90 22.20 -4.87 21.82
C GLU A 90 21.14 -5.79 21.22
N ILE A 91 20.09 -6.12 21.97
CA ILE A 91 18.96 -6.91 21.47
C ILE A 91 18.27 -6.18 20.31
N LEU A 92 18.05 -4.87 20.43
CA LEU A 92 17.43 -4.06 19.37
C LEU A 92 18.29 -4.06 18.10
N LYS A 93 19.61 -3.88 18.21
CA LYS A 93 20.53 -3.98 17.05
C LYS A 93 20.45 -5.34 16.36
N LEU A 94 20.35 -6.44 17.11
CA LEU A 94 20.18 -7.77 16.53
C LEU A 94 18.84 -7.92 15.80
N ILE A 95 17.77 -7.31 16.34
CA ILE A 95 16.45 -7.30 15.72
C ILE A 95 16.49 -6.47 14.42
N GLU A 96 17.10 -5.29 14.45
CA GLU A 96 17.32 -4.47 13.24
C GLU A 96 18.13 -5.23 12.18
N GLY A 97 19.10 -6.05 12.60
CA GLY A 97 19.84 -6.97 11.74
C GLY A 97 19.03 -8.15 11.18
N GLY A 98 17.71 -8.19 11.41
CA GLY A 98 16.79 -9.19 10.87
C GLY A 98 16.45 -10.33 11.84
N MET A 99 17.10 -10.39 13.01
CA MET A 99 16.85 -11.46 13.97
C MET A 99 15.47 -11.31 14.61
N SER A 100 14.79 -12.43 14.89
CA SER A 100 13.54 -12.36 15.65
C SER A 100 13.84 -12.04 17.11
N ALA A 101 12.96 -11.29 17.79
CA ALA A 101 13.15 -10.94 19.21
C ALA A 101 13.41 -12.17 20.10
N ARG A 102 12.75 -13.31 19.82
CA ARG A 102 12.99 -14.58 20.53
C ARG A 102 14.41 -15.08 20.35
N ARG A 103 14.94 -15.03 19.13
CA ARG A 103 16.29 -15.50 18.81
C ARG A 103 17.35 -14.50 19.28
N ALA A 104 17.07 -13.20 19.20
CA ALA A 104 17.93 -12.15 19.73
C ALA A 104 18.12 -12.32 21.24
N CYS A 105 17.03 -12.44 22.01
CA CYS A 105 17.11 -12.69 23.46
C CYS A 105 17.77 -14.03 23.84
N ALA A 106 17.84 -15.00 22.92
CA ALA A 106 18.46 -16.31 23.15
C ALA A 106 19.87 -16.41 22.57
N SER A 107 20.38 -15.35 21.94
CA SER A 107 21.68 -15.37 21.26
C SER A 107 22.87 -15.23 22.21
N ASP A 108 22.65 -14.64 23.39
CA ASP A 108 23.64 -14.49 24.46
C ASP A 108 22.99 -14.93 25.78
N SER A 109 23.73 -15.66 26.61
CA SER A 109 23.25 -16.12 27.92
C SER A 109 23.06 -14.99 28.93
N ARG A 110 23.70 -13.82 28.70
CA ARG A 110 23.54 -12.61 29.50
C ARG A 110 22.23 -11.88 29.22
N PHE A 111 21.66 -12.10 28.04
CA PHE A 111 20.43 -11.39 27.67
C PHE A 111 19.24 -11.84 28.50
N PRO A 112 18.32 -10.90 28.82
CA PRO A 112 17.07 -11.25 29.46
C PRO A 112 16.28 -12.26 28.63
N SER A 113 15.49 -13.10 29.31
CA SER A 113 14.47 -13.89 28.63
C SER A 113 13.55 -12.97 27.81
N ARG A 114 13.01 -13.47 26.69
CA ARG A 114 12.04 -12.70 25.87
C ARG A 114 10.89 -12.15 26.71
N GLY A 115 10.41 -12.90 27.69
CA GLY A 115 9.34 -12.44 28.58
C GLY A 115 9.75 -11.24 29.42
N SER A 116 10.98 -11.26 29.95
CA SER A 116 11.58 -10.16 30.71
C SER A 116 11.83 -8.94 29.83
N PHE A 117 12.33 -9.12 28.61
CA PHE A 117 12.50 -8.03 27.64
C PHE A 117 11.16 -7.36 27.28
N VAL A 118 10.13 -8.16 26.95
CA VAL A 118 8.77 -7.63 26.66
C VAL A 118 8.15 -6.96 27.88
N ALA A 119 8.43 -7.46 29.09
CA ALA A 119 8.01 -6.78 30.30
C ALA A 119 8.71 -5.41 30.42
N ALA A 120 10.02 -5.33 30.15
CA ALA A 120 10.78 -4.09 30.19
C ALA A 120 10.26 -3.04 29.19
N LEU A 121 9.86 -3.45 27.98
CA LEU A 121 9.23 -2.55 26.99
C LEU A 121 8.00 -1.83 27.58
N ARG A 122 7.14 -2.55 28.31
CA ARG A 122 5.91 -1.98 28.89
C ARG A 122 6.16 -0.91 29.97
N TYR A 123 7.35 -0.90 30.56
CA TYR A 123 7.72 0.03 31.61
C TYR A 123 8.57 1.19 31.10
N ASN A 124 9.08 1.12 29.88
CA ASN A 124 9.90 2.15 29.27
C ASN A 124 9.36 2.49 27.87
N PRO A 125 8.55 3.56 27.74
CA PRO A 125 7.91 3.92 26.47
C PRO A 125 8.94 4.28 25.39
N ASP A 126 10.10 4.83 25.75
CA ASP A 126 11.17 5.12 24.79
C ASP A 126 11.75 3.82 24.22
N LEU A 127 11.89 2.79 25.05
CA LEU A 127 12.35 1.48 24.59
C LEU A 127 11.30 0.78 23.72
N GLU A 128 10.01 0.92 24.05
CA GLU A 128 8.90 0.45 23.22
C GLU A 128 8.93 1.13 21.84
N LEU A 129 9.06 2.45 21.79
CA LEU A 129 9.18 3.19 20.52
C LEU A 129 10.40 2.72 19.70
N ARG A 130 11.55 2.52 20.35
CA ARG A 130 12.75 2.01 19.68
C ARG A 130 12.58 0.58 19.18
N TYR A 131 11.87 -0.26 19.92
CA TYR A 131 11.51 -1.61 19.49
C TYR A 131 10.59 -1.61 18.28
N ASP A 132 9.57 -0.76 18.27
CA ASP A 132 8.67 -0.61 17.13
C ASP A 132 9.40 -0.08 15.90
N LEU A 133 10.31 0.89 16.07
CA LEU A 133 11.19 1.36 15.01
C LEU A 133 12.12 0.25 14.50
N ALA A 134 12.68 -0.57 15.39
CA ALA A 134 13.51 -1.70 15.01
C ALA A 134 12.73 -2.76 14.22
N LEU A 135 11.47 -3.04 14.62
CA LEU A 135 10.58 -3.92 13.87
C LEU A 135 10.22 -3.33 12.50
N ALA A 136 9.88 -2.05 12.43
CA ALA A 136 9.60 -1.38 11.17
C ALA A 136 10.84 -1.40 10.24
N ARG A 137 12.04 -1.18 10.78
CA ARG A 137 13.30 -1.29 10.03
C ARG A 137 13.61 -2.71 9.57
N ARG A 138 13.28 -3.71 10.39
CA ARG A 138 13.40 -5.13 10.05
C ARG A 138 12.43 -5.55 8.96
N GLU A 139 11.22 -4.98 8.95
CA GLU A 139 10.20 -5.23 7.94
C GLU A 139 10.49 -4.50 6.63
N ARG A 140 11.24 -3.38 6.66
CA ARG A 140 11.74 -2.77 5.43
C ARG A 140 12.60 -3.78 4.67
N PRO A 141 12.41 -3.91 3.35
CA PRO A 141 13.30 -4.73 2.54
C PRO A 141 14.74 -4.30 2.78
N HIS A 142 15.55 -5.23 3.27
CA HIS A 142 16.94 -4.97 3.64
C HIS A 142 17.63 -4.26 2.47
N ALA A 143 18.46 -3.23 2.70
CA ALA A 143 19.08 -2.45 1.63
C ALA A 143 19.79 -3.33 0.57
N LYS A 144 20.37 -4.46 1.01
CA LYS A 144 20.92 -5.51 0.14
C LYS A 144 19.88 -6.15 -0.79
N ALA A 145 18.68 -6.47 -0.28
CA ALA A 145 17.59 -7.02 -1.08
C ALA A 145 17.06 -6.00 -2.09
N LEU A 146 16.97 -4.72 -1.72
CA LEU A 146 16.63 -3.63 -2.63
C LEU A 146 17.65 -3.51 -3.76
N ALA A 147 18.94 -3.44 -3.42
CA ALA A 147 20.01 -3.37 -4.42
C ALA A 147 20.05 -4.61 -5.34
N ALA A 148 19.78 -5.79 -4.79
CA ALA A 148 19.64 -7.01 -5.58
C ALA A 148 18.43 -6.94 -6.52
N PHE A 149 17.30 -6.40 -6.05
CA PHE A 149 16.11 -6.21 -6.86
C PHE A 149 16.35 -5.20 -8.00
N ASP A 150 16.95 -4.05 -7.72
CA ASP A 150 17.26 -3.02 -8.72
C ASP A 150 18.22 -3.55 -9.80
N GLU A 151 19.15 -4.43 -9.44
CA GLU A 151 20.01 -5.14 -10.38
C GLU A 151 19.22 -6.17 -11.22
N ILE A 152 18.32 -6.94 -10.60
CA ILE A 152 17.43 -7.87 -11.33
C ILE A 152 16.58 -7.09 -12.34
N GLU A 153 15.98 -5.99 -11.92
CA GLU A 153 15.15 -5.12 -12.77
C GLU A 153 15.95 -4.59 -13.97
N ARG A 154 17.14 -4.03 -13.74
CA ARG A 154 18.02 -3.56 -14.81
C ARG A 154 18.37 -4.67 -15.80
N ARG A 155 18.67 -5.89 -15.32
CA ARG A 155 19.00 -7.03 -16.20
C ARG A 155 17.78 -7.54 -16.98
N ILE A 156 16.58 -7.47 -16.41
CA ILE A 156 15.34 -7.78 -17.15
C ILE A 156 15.13 -6.76 -18.28
N ILE A 157 15.29 -5.47 -17.99
CA ILE A 157 15.17 -4.40 -18.99
C ILE A 157 16.19 -4.59 -20.12
N ALA A 158 17.41 -5.03 -19.79
CA ALA A 158 18.45 -5.38 -20.77
C ALA A 158 18.14 -6.64 -21.60
N GLY A 159 17.05 -7.36 -21.32
CA GLY A 159 16.60 -8.54 -22.06
C GLY A 159 16.93 -9.89 -21.41
N GLY A 160 17.50 -9.89 -20.21
CA GLY A 160 17.83 -11.12 -19.48
C GLY A 160 16.60 -11.92 -19.05
N ALA A 161 16.69 -13.24 -19.13
CA ALA A 161 15.67 -14.14 -18.60
C ALA A 161 15.78 -14.23 -17.08
N ILE A 162 14.66 -14.12 -16.36
CA ILE A 162 14.64 -14.08 -14.88
C ILE A 162 15.38 -15.26 -14.23
N LEU A 163 15.17 -16.48 -14.74
CA LEU A 163 15.84 -17.68 -14.20
C LEU A 163 17.35 -17.64 -14.39
N GLN A 164 17.84 -17.09 -15.51
CA GLN A 164 19.28 -16.94 -15.74
C GLN A 164 19.87 -15.86 -14.83
N ILE A 165 19.16 -14.74 -14.65
CA ILE A 165 19.59 -13.65 -13.76
C ILE A 165 19.74 -14.17 -12.33
N LEU A 166 18.70 -14.82 -11.78
CA LEU A 166 18.72 -15.35 -10.42
C LEU A 166 19.76 -16.47 -10.23
N ASN A 167 20.06 -17.24 -11.29
CA ASN A 167 21.07 -18.30 -11.25
C ASN A 167 22.50 -17.79 -11.51
N SER A 168 22.67 -16.56 -12.00
CA SER A 168 23.99 -16.02 -12.35
C SER A 168 24.90 -15.81 -11.15
N ASP A 169 24.32 -15.52 -9.98
CA ASP A 169 25.04 -15.36 -8.72
C ASP A 169 24.14 -15.74 -7.55
N ARG A 170 24.30 -17.00 -7.08
CA ARG A 170 23.52 -17.55 -5.96
C ARG A 170 23.88 -16.92 -4.61
N THR A 171 25.00 -16.22 -4.51
CA THR A 171 25.39 -15.53 -3.27
C THR A 171 24.69 -14.17 -3.14
N ARG A 172 24.42 -13.53 -4.28
CA ARG A 172 23.83 -12.19 -4.34
C ARG A 172 22.33 -12.19 -4.58
N PHE A 173 21.81 -13.14 -5.37
CA PHE A 173 20.40 -13.20 -5.71
C PHE A 173 19.66 -14.30 -4.93
N PRO A 174 18.41 -14.05 -4.53
CA PRO A 174 17.57 -15.08 -3.94
C PRO A 174 17.27 -16.18 -4.97
N ASP A 175 16.94 -17.38 -4.50
CA ASP A 175 16.33 -18.38 -5.37
C ASP A 175 14.96 -17.91 -5.88
N TYR A 176 14.47 -18.57 -6.94
CA TYR A 176 13.21 -18.18 -7.57
C TYR A 176 12.00 -18.24 -6.63
N THR A 177 11.97 -19.21 -5.71
CA THR A 177 10.87 -19.36 -4.75
C THR A 177 10.86 -18.21 -3.75
N ALA A 178 12.02 -17.83 -3.23
CA ALA A 178 12.20 -16.68 -2.34
C ALA A 178 11.88 -15.37 -3.07
N PHE A 179 12.32 -15.22 -4.32
CA PHE A 179 11.99 -14.06 -5.16
C PHE A 179 10.48 -13.95 -5.42
N ALA A 180 9.82 -15.04 -5.81
CA ALA A 180 8.38 -15.06 -6.04
C ALA A 180 7.58 -14.76 -4.76
N LYS A 181 8.03 -15.29 -3.62
CA LYS A 181 7.44 -14.97 -2.32
C LYS A 181 7.63 -13.49 -1.96
N PHE A 182 8.81 -12.92 -2.23
CA PHE A 182 9.10 -11.51 -2.02
C PHE A 182 8.16 -10.61 -2.83
N LEU A 183 7.98 -10.90 -4.12
CA LEU A 183 7.03 -10.17 -4.98
C LEU A 183 5.60 -10.24 -4.44
N LYS A 184 5.18 -11.41 -3.93
CA LYS A 184 3.83 -11.61 -3.38
C LYS A 184 3.59 -10.80 -2.11
N THR A 185 4.60 -10.60 -1.27
CA THR A 185 4.48 -9.83 -0.03
C THR A 185 4.70 -8.33 -0.22
N HIS A 186 5.28 -7.90 -1.35
CA HIS A 186 5.58 -6.50 -1.63
C HIS A 186 5.03 -6.09 -3.03
N PRO A 187 3.74 -5.70 -3.12
CA PRO A 187 3.05 -5.47 -4.39
C PRO A 187 3.69 -4.35 -5.24
N GLU A 188 4.34 -3.38 -4.61
CA GLU A 188 5.08 -2.31 -5.29
C GLU A 188 6.27 -2.84 -6.11
N PHE A 189 6.95 -3.89 -5.62
CA PHE A 189 8.05 -4.54 -6.35
C PHE A 189 7.52 -5.44 -7.46
N ASP A 190 6.37 -6.10 -7.26
CA ASP A 190 5.70 -6.86 -8.32
C ASP A 190 5.26 -5.94 -9.48
N ALA A 191 4.73 -4.76 -9.16
CA ALA A 191 4.39 -3.75 -10.18
C ALA A 191 5.62 -3.32 -11.00
N ARG A 192 6.75 -3.03 -10.34
CA ARG A 192 8.03 -2.71 -11.00
C ARG A 192 8.56 -3.86 -11.84
N TYR A 193 8.55 -5.09 -11.32
CA TYR A 193 8.95 -6.29 -12.04
C TYR A 193 8.13 -6.49 -13.32
N ARG A 194 6.80 -6.35 -13.24
CA ARG A 194 5.92 -6.43 -14.43
C ARG A 194 6.16 -5.29 -15.41
N ALA A 195 6.42 -4.08 -14.93
CA ALA A 195 6.77 -2.94 -15.77
C ALA A 195 8.07 -3.20 -16.54
N ALA A 196 9.12 -3.67 -15.87
CA ALA A 196 10.38 -4.06 -16.50
C ALA A 196 10.19 -5.16 -17.55
N GLY A 197 9.31 -6.14 -17.30
CA GLY A 197 8.92 -7.16 -18.27
C GLY A 197 8.26 -6.57 -19.53
N ARG A 198 7.39 -5.57 -19.39
CA ARG A 198 6.79 -4.84 -20.52
C ARG A 198 7.82 -4.02 -21.29
N THR A 199 8.70 -3.31 -20.58
CA THR A 199 9.78 -2.53 -21.20
C THR A 199 10.72 -3.42 -22.02
N ARG A 200 11.03 -4.62 -21.51
CA ARG A 200 11.78 -5.64 -22.26
C ARG A 200 11.10 -6.00 -23.58
N GLN A 201 9.79 -6.16 -23.59
CA GLN A 201 9.01 -6.46 -24.80
C GLN A 201 8.90 -5.26 -25.77
N ALA A 202 9.11 -4.04 -25.30
CA ALA A 202 9.06 -2.82 -26.12
C ALA A 202 10.44 -2.37 -26.65
N GLY A 203 11.54 -2.87 -26.06
CA GLY A 203 12.89 -2.42 -26.39
C GLY A 203 13.37 -2.83 -27.80
N PRO A 204 14.45 -2.21 -28.32
CA PRO A 204 14.98 -2.50 -29.66
C PRO A 204 15.41 -3.97 -29.88
N ASN A 205 15.68 -4.70 -28.80
CA ASN A 205 15.96 -6.13 -28.83
C ASN A 205 14.71 -7.00 -28.96
N ALA A 206 13.50 -6.47 -28.74
CA ALA A 206 12.24 -7.20 -28.91
C ALA A 206 11.98 -7.60 -30.37
N LEU A 207 12.54 -6.85 -31.33
CA LEU A 207 12.51 -7.23 -32.75
C LEU A 207 13.45 -8.39 -33.08
N ARG A 208 14.49 -8.63 -32.26
CA ARG A 208 15.44 -9.75 -32.43
C ARG A 208 14.99 -11.01 -31.68
N GLN A 209 14.39 -10.83 -30.51
CA GLN A 209 13.78 -11.89 -29.73
C GLN A 209 12.28 -11.78 -29.92
N GLY A 210 11.77 -12.31 -31.06
CA GLY A 210 10.33 -12.42 -31.27
C GLY A 210 9.64 -13.04 -30.04
N PRO A 211 8.35 -12.74 -29.79
CA PRO A 211 7.69 -13.16 -28.58
C PRO A 211 7.84 -14.68 -28.42
N ALA A 212 8.28 -15.12 -27.24
CA ALA A 212 8.35 -16.54 -26.91
C ALA A 212 6.92 -17.07 -26.72
N TYR A 213 6.20 -17.22 -27.82
CA TYR A 213 4.90 -17.86 -27.85
C TYR A 213 5.08 -19.33 -27.49
N SER A 214 4.23 -19.84 -26.60
CA SER A 214 4.16 -21.27 -26.34
C SER A 214 3.83 -22.01 -27.65
N ALA A 215 4.24 -23.28 -27.77
CA ALA A 215 3.95 -24.09 -28.96
C ALA A 215 2.44 -24.13 -29.28
N ASN A 216 1.58 -24.02 -28.26
CA ASN A 216 0.14 -23.95 -28.41
C ASN A 216 -0.35 -22.60 -28.95
N GLU A 217 0.27 -21.49 -28.57
CA GLU A 217 -0.04 -20.16 -29.11
C GLU A 217 0.43 -20.01 -30.56
N LEU A 218 1.61 -20.55 -30.89
CA LEU A 218 2.09 -20.62 -32.27
C LEU A 218 1.17 -21.48 -33.15
N ARG A 219 0.71 -22.63 -32.66
CA ARG A 219 -0.28 -23.45 -33.38
C ARG A 219 -1.60 -22.70 -33.58
N ARG A 220 -2.13 -22.03 -32.57
CA ARG A 220 -3.38 -21.25 -32.68
C ARG A 220 -3.24 -20.09 -33.65
N ALA A 221 -2.13 -19.36 -33.60
CA ALA A 221 -1.83 -18.27 -34.52
C ALA A 221 -1.68 -18.79 -35.96
N ALA A 222 -0.98 -19.91 -36.16
CA ALA A 222 -0.83 -20.57 -37.46
C ALA A 222 -2.17 -21.06 -38.03
N THR A 223 -3.02 -21.68 -37.20
CA THR A 223 -4.37 -22.10 -37.61
C THR A 223 -5.25 -20.90 -37.95
N ALA A 224 -5.20 -19.81 -37.17
CA ALA A 224 -5.92 -18.58 -37.48
C ALA A 224 -5.44 -17.93 -38.80
N LEU A 225 -4.13 -17.97 -39.06
CA LEU A 225 -3.53 -17.49 -40.32
C LEU A 225 -3.96 -18.35 -41.52
N MET A 226 -3.95 -19.67 -41.39
CA MET A 226 -4.38 -20.59 -42.46
C MET A 226 -5.87 -20.45 -42.80
N LEU A 227 -6.70 -20.07 -41.83
CA LEU A 227 -8.13 -19.84 -42.03
C LEU A 227 -8.46 -18.42 -42.51
N SER A 228 -7.47 -17.53 -42.62
CA SER A 228 -7.64 -16.16 -43.13
C SER A 228 -7.28 -16.08 -44.62
N ASN A 229 -8.16 -15.47 -45.43
CA ASN A 229 -7.90 -15.24 -46.85
C ASN A 229 -6.78 -14.18 -47.05
N ALA A 230 -6.37 -13.95 -48.30
CA ALA A 230 -5.32 -12.97 -48.63
C ALA A 230 -5.63 -11.52 -48.19
N ARG A 231 -6.90 -11.21 -47.84
CA ARG A 231 -7.34 -9.91 -47.33
C ARG A 231 -7.40 -9.85 -45.80
N GLY A 232 -7.07 -10.94 -45.10
CA GLY A 232 -7.13 -11.03 -43.64
C GLY A 232 -8.53 -11.23 -43.07
N GLU A 233 -9.52 -11.53 -43.91
CA GLU A 233 -10.86 -11.86 -43.46
C GLU A 233 -10.90 -13.35 -43.09
N VAL A 234 -11.25 -13.62 -41.83
CA VAL A 234 -11.53 -14.99 -41.37
C VAL A 234 -12.91 -15.34 -41.90
N HIS A 235 -12.99 -16.22 -42.90
CA HIS A 235 -14.27 -16.70 -43.41
C HIS A 235 -14.93 -17.59 -42.36
N THR A 236 -15.76 -16.98 -41.51
CA THR A 236 -16.67 -17.72 -40.63
C THR A 236 -17.73 -18.49 -41.42
N SER A 237 -17.92 -18.19 -42.72
CA SER A 237 -18.82 -18.90 -43.61
C SER A 237 -18.44 -20.36 -43.91
N ARG A 238 -17.21 -20.79 -43.59
CA ARG A 238 -16.80 -22.21 -43.66
C ARG A 238 -16.95 -22.95 -42.32
N LEU A 239 -17.38 -22.27 -41.26
CA LEU A 239 -17.66 -22.88 -39.97
C LEU A 239 -19.17 -22.87 -39.76
N ALA A 240 -19.77 -24.05 -39.59
CA ALA A 240 -21.19 -24.17 -39.29
C ALA A 240 -21.54 -23.24 -38.09
N PRO A 241 -22.64 -22.47 -38.16
CA PRO A 241 -23.11 -21.68 -37.02
C PRO A 241 -23.33 -22.62 -35.83
N GLY A 242 -22.52 -22.48 -34.77
CA GLY A 242 -22.54 -23.38 -33.60
C GLY A 242 -21.37 -24.37 -33.48
N GLY A 243 -20.42 -24.37 -34.43
CA GLY A 243 -19.23 -25.22 -34.35
C GLY A 243 -18.28 -24.87 -33.19
N ILE A 244 -17.65 -25.91 -32.62
CA ILE A 244 -16.71 -25.82 -31.46
C ILE A 244 -15.58 -24.81 -31.70
N HIS A 245 -15.14 -24.65 -32.95
CA HIS A 245 -14.05 -23.75 -33.33
C HIS A 245 -14.44 -22.26 -33.29
N THR A 246 -15.66 -21.91 -33.69
CA THR A 246 -16.18 -20.53 -33.69
C THR A 246 -16.42 -20.02 -32.27
N GLN A 247 -16.96 -20.89 -31.39
CA GLN A 247 -17.09 -20.59 -29.97
C GLN A 247 -15.73 -20.51 -29.25
N SER A 248 -14.73 -21.31 -29.66
CA SER A 248 -13.39 -21.27 -29.08
C SER A 248 -12.63 -19.98 -29.43
N LEU A 249 -12.76 -19.48 -30.66
CA LEU A 249 -12.17 -18.21 -31.09
C LEU A 249 -12.85 -17.01 -30.40
N LEU A 250 -14.17 -17.01 -30.27
CA LEU A 250 -14.90 -15.97 -29.53
C LEU A 250 -14.56 -16.00 -28.03
N ARG A 251 -14.46 -17.19 -27.41
CA ARG A 251 -14.01 -17.32 -26.01
C ARG A 251 -12.54 -16.91 -25.82
N ALA A 252 -11.67 -17.14 -26.79
CA ALA A 252 -10.28 -16.65 -26.76
C ALA A 252 -10.23 -15.12 -26.87
N ARG A 253 -11.11 -14.52 -27.68
CA ARG A 253 -11.28 -13.05 -27.83
C ARG A 253 -11.59 -12.34 -26.52
N PHE A 254 -12.37 -12.98 -25.64
CA PHE A 254 -12.73 -12.43 -24.32
C PHE A 254 -11.72 -12.73 -23.21
N ARG A 255 -10.84 -13.72 -23.37
CA ARG A 255 -9.91 -14.16 -22.31
C ARG A 255 -8.51 -13.60 -22.42
N ASN A 256 -8.04 -13.19 -23.61
CA ASN A 256 -6.66 -12.72 -23.75
C ASN A 256 -6.50 -11.64 -24.83
N PRO A 257 -6.54 -10.33 -24.48
CA PRO A 257 -6.50 -9.24 -25.45
C PRO A 257 -5.17 -9.17 -26.23
N GLU A 258 -4.08 -9.70 -25.67
CA GLU A 258 -2.75 -9.73 -26.31
C GLU A 258 -2.71 -10.63 -27.56
N LEU A 259 -3.53 -11.69 -27.57
CA LEU A 259 -3.63 -12.60 -28.71
C LEU A 259 -4.38 -11.95 -29.88
N LEU A 260 -5.29 -11.02 -29.58
CA LEU A 260 -5.98 -10.21 -30.59
C LEU A 260 -5.00 -9.25 -31.27
N VAL A 261 -4.18 -8.55 -30.48
CA VAL A 261 -3.15 -7.63 -30.98
C VAL A 261 -2.12 -8.37 -31.85
N ALA A 262 -1.72 -9.58 -31.47
CA ALA A 262 -0.80 -10.40 -32.25
C ALA A 262 -1.41 -10.84 -33.60
N VAL A 263 -2.69 -11.24 -33.61
CA VAL A 263 -3.40 -11.62 -34.84
C VAL A 263 -3.63 -10.40 -35.74
N GLU A 264 -4.03 -9.27 -35.17
CA GLU A 264 -4.19 -8.01 -35.91
C GLU A 264 -2.86 -7.53 -36.48
N SER A 265 -1.77 -7.63 -35.72
CA SER A 265 -0.40 -7.32 -36.18
C SER A 265 0.04 -8.24 -37.33
N ALA A 266 -0.26 -9.54 -37.25
CA ALA A 266 0.04 -10.49 -38.31
C ALA A 266 -0.81 -10.24 -39.58
N VAL A 267 -2.08 -9.85 -39.41
CA VAL A 267 -2.96 -9.46 -40.51
C VAL A 267 -2.50 -8.14 -41.16
N VAL A 268 -2.07 -7.17 -40.37
CA VAL A 268 -1.49 -5.90 -40.85
C VAL A 268 -0.16 -6.16 -41.58
N ALA A 269 0.71 -7.02 -41.06
CA ALA A 269 1.96 -7.42 -41.73
C ALA A 269 1.69 -8.13 -43.08
N ARG A 270 0.63 -8.94 -43.16
CA ARG A 270 0.18 -9.57 -44.41
C ARG A 270 -0.43 -8.57 -45.39
N ARG A 271 -1.23 -7.61 -44.90
CA ARG A 271 -1.85 -6.53 -45.71
C ARG A 271 -0.83 -5.54 -46.26
N THR A 272 0.23 -5.26 -45.52
CA THR A 272 1.30 -4.34 -45.93
C THR A 272 2.30 -4.97 -46.92
N ARG A 273 2.08 -6.23 -47.36
CA ARG A 273 2.99 -6.99 -48.24
C ARG A 273 4.45 -6.85 -47.81
N LEU A 274 4.72 -7.04 -46.52
CA LEU A 274 6.08 -7.20 -46.03
C LEU A 274 6.66 -8.49 -46.63
N HIS A 275 7.36 -8.36 -47.75
CA HIS A 275 8.11 -9.45 -48.34
C HIS A 275 9.31 -9.77 -47.45
N LEU A 276 9.38 -11.00 -46.96
CA LEU A 276 10.58 -11.55 -46.35
C LEU A 276 11.54 -11.92 -47.49
N VAL A 277 12.52 -11.06 -47.77
CA VAL A 277 13.65 -11.40 -48.63
C VAL A 277 14.76 -11.94 -47.73
N ASN A 278 15.10 -13.22 -47.88
CA ASN A 278 16.11 -13.91 -47.07
C ASN A 278 15.86 -13.81 -45.55
N GLY A 279 14.61 -13.95 -45.12
CA GLY A 279 14.26 -14.01 -43.70
C GLY A 279 14.35 -12.68 -42.94
N ARG A 280 14.50 -11.53 -43.62
CA ARG A 280 14.43 -10.20 -43.00
C ARG A 280 13.27 -9.40 -43.59
N PRO A 281 12.44 -8.74 -42.75
CA PRO A 281 11.34 -7.90 -43.24
C PRO A 281 11.92 -6.63 -43.88
N LYS A 282 11.58 -6.38 -45.14
CA LYS A 282 11.96 -5.14 -45.86
C LYS A 282 10.69 -4.40 -46.27
N ILE A 283 10.56 -3.14 -45.85
CA ILE A 283 9.46 -2.26 -46.25
C ILE A 283 9.77 -1.73 -47.64
N ASP A 284 8.84 -1.89 -48.58
CA ASP A 284 8.95 -1.33 -49.92
C ASP A 284 8.71 0.19 -49.86
N PRO A 285 9.70 1.03 -50.19
CA PRO A 285 9.58 2.49 -50.04
C PRO A 285 8.48 3.10 -50.93
N ALA A 286 7.98 2.38 -51.93
CA ALA A 286 6.90 2.84 -52.80
C ALA A 286 5.51 2.91 -52.12
N ASN A 287 5.32 2.30 -50.94
CA ASN A 287 3.99 2.08 -50.35
C ASN A 287 3.70 2.83 -49.03
N VAL A 288 4.51 3.81 -48.64
CA VAL A 288 4.24 4.64 -47.45
C VAL A 288 3.17 5.69 -47.77
N ARG A 289 1.90 5.37 -47.57
CA ARG A 289 0.84 6.38 -47.42
C ARG A 289 0.44 6.48 -45.94
N LEU A 290 0.56 7.69 -45.40
CA LEU A 290 0.15 8.08 -44.05
C LEU A 290 -1.34 7.80 -43.84
N VAL A 291 -1.67 6.90 -42.91
CA VAL A 291 -3.05 6.68 -42.45
C VAL A 291 -3.24 7.48 -41.16
N ALA A 292 -4.21 8.39 -41.15
CA ALA A 292 -4.57 9.19 -39.98
C ALA A 292 -5.16 8.32 -38.85
N PRO A 293 -4.93 8.64 -37.56
CA PRO A 293 -5.34 7.80 -36.45
C PRO A 293 -6.86 7.87 -36.20
N SER A 294 -7.49 6.69 -36.12
CA SER A 294 -8.90 6.53 -35.79
C SER A 294 -9.13 6.59 -34.28
N THR A 295 -10.04 7.46 -33.84
CA THR A 295 -10.57 7.55 -32.47
C THR A 295 -11.45 6.34 -32.13
N MET A 296 -11.01 5.48 -31.21
CA MET A 296 -11.86 4.45 -30.59
C MET A 296 -12.31 4.89 -29.19
N THR A 297 -13.63 5.11 -29.05
CA THR A 297 -14.33 5.39 -27.79
C THR A 297 -14.67 4.08 -27.06
N VAL A 298 -14.05 3.84 -25.91
CA VAL A 298 -14.40 2.74 -24.98
C VAL A 298 -15.28 3.28 -23.84
N ARG A 299 -16.59 3.00 -23.94
CA ARG A 299 -17.61 3.21 -22.91
C ARG A 299 -17.36 2.28 -21.72
N GLY A 300 -17.04 2.87 -20.58
CA GLY A 300 -17.05 2.23 -19.25
C GLY A 300 -17.13 3.34 -18.21
N LEU A 301 -18.12 3.27 -17.32
CA LEU A 301 -18.48 4.27 -16.30
C LEU A 301 -17.34 4.50 -15.29
N MET A 302 -16.31 5.21 -15.71
CA MET A 302 -15.44 5.99 -14.83
C MET A 302 -15.68 7.44 -15.21
N LEU A 303 -15.90 8.30 -14.23
CA LEU A 303 -15.97 9.74 -14.47
C LEU A 303 -14.67 10.14 -15.18
N ALA A 304 -14.75 11.00 -16.20
CA ALA A 304 -13.59 11.34 -17.03
C ALA A 304 -12.36 11.81 -16.21
N GLY A 305 -12.59 12.39 -15.03
CA GLY A 305 -11.57 12.77 -14.06
C GLY A 305 -10.80 11.60 -13.45
N GLU A 306 -11.43 10.46 -13.15
CA GLU A 306 -10.77 9.30 -12.52
C GLU A 306 -9.70 8.69 -13.43
N ARG A 307 -9.93 8.68 -14.74
CA ARG A 307 -8.97 8.18 -15.74
C ARG A 307 -7.77 9.11 -15.91
N HIS A 308 -7.96 10.42 -15.75
CA HIS A 308 -6.88 11.40 -15.84
C HIS A 308 -6.05 11.46 -14.54
N ALA A 309 -6.69 11.33 -13.38
CA ALA A 309 -5.99 11.25 -12.09
C ALA A 309 -5.11 9.99 -12.00
N ALA A 310 -5.60 8.83 -12.48
CA ALA A 310 -4.82 7.59 -12.51
C ALA A 310 -3.62 7.62 -13.48
N ALA A 311 -3.60 8.54 -14.43
CA ALA A 311 -2.52 8.70 -15.40
C ALA A 311 -1.42 9.67 -14.93
N LEU A 312 -1.71 10.53 -13.95
CA LEU A 312 -0.75 11.48 -13.39
C LEU A 312 -0.07 10.90 -12.16
N SER A 313 1.24 11.09 -12.04
CA SER A 313 1.94 10.73 -10.81
C SER A 313 1.47 11.65 -9.67
N GLN A 314 1.49 11.17 -8.43
CA GLN A 314 1.17 11.99 -7.25
C GLN A 314 2.00 13.29 -7.20
N ASN A 315 3.25 13.23 -7.71
CA ASN A 315 4.14 14.37 -7.84
C ASN A 315 3.66 15.41 -8.88
N ASP A 316 2.92 15.00 -9.91
CA ASP A 316 2.36 15.92 -10.90
C ASP A 316 1.13 16.65 -10.36
N LEU A 317 0.29 15.94 -9.59
CA LEU A 317 -0.84 16.54 -8.89
C LEU A 317 -0.37 17.56 -7.86
N TRP A 318 0.64 17.20 -7.05
CA TRP A 318 1.24 18.11 -6.09
C TRP A 318 1.81 19.38 -6.76
N ARG A 319 2.58 19.21 -7.85
CA ARG A 319 3.13 20.34 -8.60
C ARG A 319 2.05 21.28 -9.15
N ARG A 320 0.93 20.73 -9.64
CA ARG A 320 -0.21 21.52 -10.13
C ARG A 320 -0.93 22.26 -9.01
N ALA A 321 -1.15 21.59 -7.87
CA ALA A 321 -1.78 22.21 -6.70
C ALA A 321 -0.92 23.34 -6.12
N VAL A 322 0.39 23.16 -6.00
CA VAL A 322 1.30 24.22 -5.53
C VAL A 322 1.39 25.38 -6.52
N ALA A 323 1.32 25.11 -7.83
CA ALA A 323 1.45 26.14 -8.86
C ALA A 323 0.29 27.16 -8.85
N VAL A 324 -0.89 26.79 -8.37
CA VAL A 324 -2.04 27.70 -8.27
C VAL A 324 -2.06 28.52 -6.98
N LEU A 325 -1.23 28.18 -5.99
CA LEU A 325 -1.20 28.88 -4.70
C LEU A 325 -0.25 30.09 -4.73
N PRO A 326 -0.61 31.21 -4.08
CA PRO A 326 0.25 32.39 -4.00
C PRO A 326 1.61 32.07 -3.37
N ARG A 327 2.69 32.58 -3.97
CA ARG A 327 4.05 32.40 -3.41
C ARG A 327 4.28 33.15 -2.09
N ALA A 328 3.45 34.17 -1.81
CA ALA A 328 3.48 34.93 -0.57
C ALA A 328 2.82 34.22 0.61
N LEU A 329 2.09 33.12 0.35
CA LEU A 329 1.52 32.31 1.42
C LEU A 329 2.65 31.62 2.20
N ASP A 330 2.51 31.59 3.52
CA ASP A 330 3.39 30.84 4.41
C ASP A 330 3.55 29.39 3.94
N ARG A 331 4.77 28.87 4.06
CA ARG A 331 5.14 27.60 3.42
C ARG A 331 4.29 26.44 3.94
N ASP A 332 4.08 26.39 5.25
CA ASP A 332 3.33 25.31 5.89
C ASP A 332 1.86 25.35 5.46
N ALA A 333 1.24 26.54 5.46
CA ALA A 333 -0.13 26.73 4.97
C ALA A 333 -0.27 26.36 3.49
N ARG A 334 0.74 26.67 2.67
CA ARG A 334 0.74 26.32 1.25
C ARG A 334 0.82 24.82 1.03
N ASP A 335 1.66 24.14 1.80
CA ASP A 335 1.81 22.69 1.72
C ASP A 335 0.55 21.98 2.25
N ASP A 336 -0.09 22.49 3.30
CA ASP A 336 -1.37 21.98 3.83
C ASP A 336 -2.52 22.10 2.81
N ILE A 337 -2.69 23.29 2.21
CA ILE A 337 -3.73 23.51 1.17
C ILE A 337 -3.45 22.64 -0.06
N ALA A 338 -2.20 22.54 -0.51
CA ALA A 338 -1.83 21.68 -1.63
C ALA A 338 -2.15 20.21 -1.33
N SER A 339 -1.88 19.75 -0.11
CA SER A 339 -2.17 18.39 0.35
C SER A 339 -3.67 18.10 0.35
N ALA A 340 -4.49 19.03 0.83
CA ALA A 340 -5.95 18.91 0.82
C ALA A 340 -6.52 18.80 -0.60
N ILE A 341 -6.01 19.60 -1.55
CA ILE A 341 -6.42 19.54 -2.97
C ILE A 341 -6.04 18.19 -3.57
N VAL A 342 -4.80 17.72 -3.35
CA VAL A 342 -4.33 16.44 -3.89
C VAL A 342 -5.16 15.28 -3.34
N LEU A 343 -5.46 15.28 -2.04
CA LEU A 343 -6.30 14.26 -1.43
C LEU A 343 -7.72 14.24 -2.04
N ALA A 344 -8.33 15.41 -2.21
CA ALA A 344 -9.66 15.53 -2.82
C ALA A 344 -9.70 15.01 -4.28
N ILE A 345 -8.63 15.19 -5.05
CA ILE A 345 -8.51 14.62 -6.41
C ILE A 345 -8.40 13.10 -6.35
N LEU A 346 -7.57 12.57 -5.45
CA LEU A 346 -7.36 11.13 -5.29
C LEU A 346 -8.62 10.40 -4.80
N GLU A 347 -9.44 11.07 -4.00
CA GLU A 347 -10.75 10.59 -3.54
C GLU A 347 -11.86 10.73 -4.61
N GLY A 348 -11.57 11.42 -5.72
CA GLY A 348 -12.55 11.70 -6.77
C GLY A 348 -13.59 12.76 -6.37
N ALA A 349 -13.34 13.52 -5.29
CA ALA A 349 -14.20 14.59 -4.82
C ALA A 349 -14.13 15.85 -5.69
N ILE A 350 -12.96 16.11 -6.30
CA ILE A 350 -12.76 17.21 -7.25
C ILE A 350 -12.07 16.71 -8.52
N ASP A 351 -12.45 17.28 -9.67
CA ASP A 351 -11.73 17.05 -10.93
C ASP A 351 -10.46 17.91 -11.00
N ILE A 352 -9.47 17.49 -11.79
CA ILE A 352 -8.21 18.21 -12.00
C ILE A 352 -8.45 19.61 -12.57
N SER A 353 -9.52 19.77 -13.37
CA SER A 353 -9.95 21.06 -13.91
C SER A 353 -10.39 22.05 -12.82
N MET A 354 -10.75 21.57 -11.62
CA MET A 354 -11.25 22.36 -10.50
C MET A 354 -10.18 22.76 -9.48
N ILE A 355 -8.90 22.44 -9.73
CA ILE A 355 -7.78 22.74 -8.80
C ILE A 355 -7.75 24.23 -8.43
N ALA A 356 -7.90 25.13 -9.41
CA ALA A 356 -7.83 26.57 -9.16
C ALA A 356 -9.01 27.09 -8.32
N SER A 357 -10.24 26.63 -8.58
CA SER A 357 -11.41 27.02 -7.80
C SER A 357 -11.34 26.50 -6.37
N GLU A 358 -10.85 25.28 -6.18
CA GLU A 358 -10.74 24.69 -4.84
C GLU A 358 -9.60 25.32 -4.03
N ALA A 359 -8.47 25.64 -4.68
CA ALA A 359 -7.40 26.43 -4.06
C ALA A 359 -7.91 27.77 -3.55
N GLN A 360 -8.71 28.49 -4.35
CA GLN A 360 -9.30 29.76 -3.94
C GLN A 360 -10.24 29.58 -2.75
N ARG A 361 -11.08 28.54 -2.75
CA ARG A 361 -11.99 28.23 -1.64
C ARG A 361 -11.22 27.98 -0.33
N LEU A 362 -10.18 27.15 -0.38
CA LEU A 362 -9.35 26.81 0.79
C LEU A 362 -8.52 28.00 1.27
N LEU A 363 -8.04 28.86 0.37
CA LEU A 363 -7.38 30.12 0.74
C LEU A 363 -8.32 31.05 1.50
N THR A 364 -9.57 31.21 1.04
CA THR A 364 -10.57 32.02 1.74
C THR A 364 -10.84 31.47 3.15
N ILE A 365 -10.94 30.16 3.30
CA ILE A 365 -11.11 29.51 4.62
C ILE A 365 -9.88 29.76 5.50
N HIS A 366 -8.68 29.50 4.98
CA HIS A 366 -7.42 29.70 5.72
C HIS A 366 -7.26 31.16 6.18
N ASN A 367 -7.56 32.12 5.32
CA ASN A 367 -7.51 33.54 5.66
C ASN A 367 -8.55 33.90 6.72
N ARG A 368 -9.75 33.33 6.69
CA ARG A 368 -10.76 33.53 7.74
C ARG A 368 -10.30 33.00 9.10
N GLU A 369 -9.59 31.88 9.12
CA GLU A 369 -9.13 31.24 10.36
C GLU A 369 -7.86 31.88 10.95
N ARG A 370 -6.96 32.40 10.11
CA ARG A 370 -5.67 32.97 10.54
C ARG A 370 -5.73 34.44 10.92
N PHE A 371 -6.74 35.17 10.45
CA PHE A 371 -6.94 36.55 10.91
C PHE A 371 -7.35 36.56 12.38
N ASP A 372 -6.41 37.03 13.21
CA ASP A 372 -6.54 37.32 14.63
C ASP A 372 -7.94 37.86 14.96
N PRO A 373 -8.66 37.39 16.01
CA PRO A 373 -9.97 37.91 16.39
C PRO A 373 -10.02 39.45 16.57
N ASN A 374 -8.86 40.10 16.75
CA ASN A 374 -8.74 41.56 16.81
C ASN A 374 -8.52 42.27 15.46
N ARG A 375 -8.32 41.53 14.36
CA ARG A 375 -8.22 42.06 12.98
C ARG A 375 -9.20 41.28 12.10
N LYS A 376 -10.45 41.74 12.03
CA LYS A 376 -11.45 41.15 11.13
C LYS A 376 -10.96 41.22 9.68
N SER A 377 -10.85 40.07 9.02
CA SER A 377 -10.64 40.00 7.57
C SER A 377 -11.75 40.76 6.84
N LEU A 378 -11.41 41.45 5.74
CA LEU A 378 -12.39 42.13 4.89
C LEU A 378 -13.40 41.12 4.30
N ASP A 379 -13.00 39.86 4.14
CA ASP A 379 -13.84 38.77 3.62
C ASP A 379 -14.61 38.01 4.71
N ALA A 380 -14.47 38.44 5.97
CA ALA A 380 -15.24 37.87 7.08
C ALA A 380 -16.67 38.43 7.07
N PRO A 381 -17.68 37.59 7.37
CA PRO A 381 -19.04 38.07 7.52
C PRO A 381 -19.11 39.07 8.68
N ILE A 382 -19.86 40.16 8.49
CA ILE A 382 -19.90 41.28 9.47
C ILE A 382 -20.49 40.83 10.82
N GLY A 383 -21.38 39.85 10.79
CA GLY A 383 -21.94 39.16 11.96
C GLY A 383 -22.15 37.67 11.68
N ALA A 384 -22.42 36.89 12.72
CA ALA A 384 -22.51 35.42 12.65
C ALA A 384 -23.53 34.91 11.59
N ASP A 385 -24.59 35.68 11.34
CA ASP A 385 -25.68 35.33 10.42
C ASP A 385 -25.69 36.19 9.13
N SER A 386 -24.63 36.97 8.87
CA SER A 386 -24.57 37.86 7.71
C SER A 386 -24.06 37.13 6.46
N ALA A 387 -24.80 37.24 5.36
CA ALA A 387 -24.33 36.82 4.04
C ALA A 387 -23.33 37.82 3.41
N PHE A 388 -23.23 39.04 3.96
CA PHE A 388 -22.37 40.11 3.46
C PHE A 388 -21.05 40.18 4.24
N SER A 389 -19.95 40.37 3.52
CA SER A 389 -18.62 40.62 4.05
C SER A 389 -18.38 42.11 4.32
N LEU A 390 -17.36 42.42 5.12
CA LEU A 390 -16.95 43.81 5.39
C LEU A 390 -16.50 44.51 4.09
N ALA A 391 -15.92 43.77 3.14
CA ALA A 391 -15.58 44.26 1.80
C ALA A 391 -16.83 44.71 1.03
N ASP A 392 -17.90 43.92 1.04
CA ASP A 392 -19.16 44.24 0.34
C ASP A 392 -19.78 45.54 0.86
N VAL A 393 -19.70 45.78 2.17
CA VAL A 393 -20.22 47.02 2.78
C VAL A 393 -19.35 48.23 2.46
N LEU A 394 -18.03 48.06 2.36
CA LEU A 394 -17.13 49.15 1.99
C LEU A 394 -17.21 49.48 0.49
N SER A 395 -17.52 48.51 -0.37
CA SER A 395 -17.68 48.73 -1.82
C SER A 395 -19.04 49.32 -2.21
N ASN A 396 -20.09 49.09 -1.40
CA ASN A 396 -21.45 49.52 -1.73
C ASN A 396 -21.86 50.89 -1.13
N ASN A 397 -21.01 51.54 -0.33
CA ASN A 397 -21.31 52.80 0.37
C ASN A 397 -20.57 54.03 -0.21
N TRP A 398 -20.45 54.12 -1.54
CA TRP A 398 -19.92 55.32 -2.23
C TRP A 398 -20.98 55.97 -3.14
N ASP A 399 -22.20 56.14 -2.62
CA ASP A 399 -23.21 57.08 -3.15
C ASP A 399 -23.89 57.84 -2.01
#